data_AF-A0AAD8V036-F1
#
_entry.id   AF-A0AAD8V036-F1
#
_cell.length_a   1.000
_cell.length_b   1.000
_cell.length_c   1.000
_cell.angle_alpha   90.00
_cell.angle_beta   90.00
_cell.angle_gamma   90.00
#
_symmetry.space_group_name_H-M   'P 1'
#
loop_
_entity.id
_entity.type
_entity.pdbx_description
1 polymer ?
#
loop_
_entity_poly.entity_id
_entity_poly.type
_entity_poly.pdbx_seq_one_letter_code
_entity_poly.pdbx_strand_id
1 'polypeptide(L)'
;MVNIKEAAQAAMMAYGLATEQGGNASAPLEGVADTLASFYLTNFTSFALGGISSLPNHEAATAGVLYQLKALNQSGLGTDIRFCGGRVDVVSDQSALCWVTFEIKPRTDKIEAWSWTNVYGFRVQAGRSNGLEGGWESSNADQEIGKLLERVPDIYKGGTV
;
A
#
# COMPACT_ATOMS: atom_id res chain seq x y z
N MET A 1 -24.45 11.32 8.68
CA MET A 1 -24.05 9.93 9.01
C MET A 1 -23.22 9.44 7.84
N VAL A 2 -22.00 8.95 8.09
CA VAL A 2 -21.08 8.52 7.01
C VAL A 2 -21.57 7.17 6.47
N ASN A 3 -21.70 7.04 5.15
CA ASN A 3 -21.88 5.73 4.53
C ASN A 3 -20.53 5.02 4.51
N ILE A 4 -20.31 4.10 5.46
CA ILE A 4 -19.01 3.44 5.65
C ILE A 4 -18.53 2.69 4.43
N LYS A 5 -19.44 2.07 3.68
CA LYS A 5 -19.07 1.34 2.47
C LYS A 5 -18.52 2.30 1.43
N GLU A 6 -19.20 3.42 1.17
CA GLU A 6 -18.76 4.43 0.22
C GLU A 6 -17.46 5.11 0.66
N ALA A 7 -17.34 5.45 1.94
CA ALA A 7 -16.12 6.05 2.50
C ALA A 7 -14.90 5.13 2.35
N ALA A 8 -15.05 3.85 2.68
CA ALA A 8 -14.00 2.85 2.55
C ALA A 8 -13.66 2.57 1.07
N GLN A 9 -14.66 2.55 0.19
CA GLN A 9 -14.46 2.42 -1.27
C GLN A 9 -13.70 3.63 -1.84
N ALA A 10 -14.03 4.84 -1.41
CA ALA A 10 -13.33 6.06 -1.83
C ALA A 10 -11.86 6.04 -1.38
N ALA A 11 -11.60 5.65 -0.12
CA ALA A 11 -10.23 5.51 0.39
C ALA A 11 -9.44 4.43 -0.37
N MET A 12 -10.05 3.27 -0.63
CA MET A 12 -9.47 2.19 -1.42
C MET A 12 -9.10 2.66 -2.83
N MET A 13 -10.02 3.30 -3.53
CA MET A 13 -9.79 3.77 -4.90
C MET A 13 -8.71 4.86 -4.93
N ALA A 14 -8.78 5.84 -4.03
CA ALA A 14 -7.81 6.93 -3.98
C ALA A 14 -6.40 6.43 -3.63
N TYR A 15 -6.28 5.51 -2.68
CA TYR A 15 -4.98 4.89 -2.33
C TYR A 15 -4.43 4.04 -3.48
N GLY A 16 -5.32 3.26 -4.13
CA GLY A 16 -4.99 2.50 -5.33
C GLY A 16 -4.40 3.38 -6.43
N LEU A 17 -5.11 4.45 -6.80
CA LEU A 17 -4.66 5.41 -7.81
C LEU A 17 -3.39 6.17 -7.41
N ALA A 18 -3.22 6.49 -6.13
CA ALA A 18 -1.98 7.09 -5.63
C ALA A 18 -0.78 6.14 -5.78
N THR A 19 -0.99 4.84 -5.64
CA THR A 19 0.05 3.82 -5.83
C THR A 19 0.54 3.80 -7.29
N GLU A 20 -0.36 3.98 -8.25
CA GLU A 20 -0.02 4.01 -9.68
C GLU A 20 0.92 5.16 -10.07
N GLN A 21 0.94 6.25 -9.28
CA GLN A 21 1.82 7.40 -9.53
C GLN A 21 3.31 7.04 -9.41
N GLY A 22 3.63 5.94 -8.72
CA GLY A 22 4.98 5.38 -8.65
C GLY A 22 5.55 4.93 -9.99
N GLY A 23 4.69 4.67 -10.98
CA GLY A 23 4.94 4.23 -12.36
C GLY A 23 6.38 4.32 -12.89
N ASN A 24 7.25 3.40 -12.46
CA ASN A 24 8.66 3.36 -12.86
C ASN A 24 9.41 4.71 -12.75
N ALA A 25 9.17 5.44 -11.66
CA ALA A 25 9.72 6.78 -11.39
C ALA A 25 9.21 7.88 -12.33
N SER A 26 7.97 7.76 -12.83
CA SER A 26 7.24 8.86 -13.46
C SER A 26 7.04 10.08 -12.54
N ALA A 27 7.17 9.87 -11.23
CA ALA A 27 7.25 10.90 -10.20
C ALA A 27 8.39 10.59 -9.21
N PRO A 28 8.94 11.60 -8.50
CA PRO A 28 9.89 11.37 -7.42
C PRO A 28 9.33 10.42 -6.35
N LEU A 29 10.07 9.36 -6.00
CA LEU A 29 9.60 8.34 -5.05
C LEU A 29 9.29 8.92 -3.68
N GLU A 30 10.00 9.97 -3.27
CA GLU A 30 9.74 10.73 -2.04
C GLU A 30 8.32 11.31 -2.01
N GLY A 31 7.87 11.90 -3.12
CA GLY A 31 6.51 12.47 -3.22
C GLY A 31 5.42 11.41 -3.27
N VAL A 32 5.71 10.28 -3.93
CA VAL A 32 4.80 9.12 -3.94
C VAL A 32 4.67 8.53 -2.55
N ALA A 33 5.80 8.36 -1.84
CA ALA A 33 5.81 7.85 -0.47
C ALA A 33 5.03 8.75 0.49
N ASP A 34 5.22 10.07 0.40
CA ASP A 34 4.48 11.05 1.20
C ASP A 34 2.97 10.99 0.93
N THR A 35 2.59 10.90 -0.35
CA THR A 35 1.19 10.77 -0.76
C THR A 35 0.56 9.49 -0.20
N LEU A 36 1.26 8.35 -0.31
CA LEU A 36 0.77 7.07 0.21
C LEU A 36 0.68 7.07 1.75
N ALA A 37 1.65 7.65 2.43
CA ALA A 37 1.64 7.80 3.89
C ALA A 37 0.44 8.64 4.37
N SER A 38 -0.04 9.59 3.56
CA SER A 38 -1.21 10.41 3.89
C SER A 38 -2.52 9.62 4.02
N PHE A 39 -2.55 8.34 3.63
CA PHE A 39 -3.70 7.46 3.82
C PHE A 39 -3.66 6.71 5.15
N TYR A 40 -2.51 6.67 5.82
CA TYR A 40 -2.35 5.97 7.08
C TYR A 40 -2.85 6.84 8.24
N LEU A 41 -3.45 6.18 9.23
CA LEU A 41 -3.78 6.81 10.50
C LEU A 41 -2.55 6.79 11.42
N THR A 42 -2.56 7.65 12.44
CA THR A 42 -1.60 7.58 13.55
C THR A 42 -1.56 6.17 14.13
N ASN A 43 -0.36 5.65 14.42
CA ASN A 43 -0.12 4.28 14.90
C ASN A 43 -0.57 3.18 13.93
N PHE A 44 -0.54 3.45 12.62
CA PHE A 44 -0.77 2.44 11.61
C PHE A 44 0.11 1.21 11.83
N THR A 45 -0.49 0.02 11.77
CA THR A 45 0.22 -1.25 11.99
C THR A 45 0.15 -2.15 10.76
N SER A 46 1.31 -2.54 10.24
CA SER A 46 1.44 -3.48 9.14
C SER A 46 1.86 -4.86 9.64
N PHE A 47 1.25 -5.89 9.07
CA PHE A 47 1.52 -7.29 9.30
C PHE A 47 2.03 -7.94 8.00
N ALA A 48 3.14 -8.66 8.08
CA ALA A 48 3.66 -9.42 6.94
C ALA A 48 4.46 -10.64 7.41
N LEU A 49 4.06 -11.84 6.99
CA LEU A 49 4.71 -13.13 7.23
C LEU A 49 5.07 -13.36 8.71
N GLY A 50 4.18 -12.96 9.62
CA GLY A 50 4.37 -13.04 11.08
C GLY A 50 5.14 -11.87 11.70
N GLY A 51 5.70 -10.97 10.88
CA GLY A 51 6.29 -9.70 11.31
C GLY A 51 5.22 -8.63 11.58
N ILE A 52 5.54 -7.73 12.52
CA ILE A 52 4.68 -6.60 12.92
C ILE A 52 5.51 -5.32 12.91
N SER A 53 5.01 -4.29 12.23
CA SER A 53 5.62 -2.97 12.18
C SER A 53 4.57 -1.91 12.48
N SER A 54 4.80 -1.07 13.50
CA SER A 54 3.93 0.05 13.84
C SER A 54 4.60 1.37 13.45
N LEU A 55 3.90 2.20 12.69
CA LEU A 55 4.36 3.50 12.21
C LEU A 55 3.66 4.58 13.05
N PRO A 56 4.37 5.23 14.00
CA PRO A 56 3.74 6.09 15.00
C PRO A 56 3.16 7.37 14.40
N ASN A 57 3.67 7.84 13.27
CA ASN A 57 3.30 9.11 12.67
C ASN A 57 3.55 9.10 11.14
N HIS A 58 3.14 10.18 10.48
CA HIS A 58 3.28 10.38 9.04
C HIS A 58 4.73 10.29 8.57
N GLU A 59 5.68 10.88 9.30
CA GLU A 59 7.10 10.86 8.92
C GLU A 59 7.66 9.43 8.90
N ALA A 60 7.39 8.63 9.93
CA ALA A 60 7.77 7.22 9.99
C ALA A 60 7.09 6.41 8.88
N ALA A 61 5.82 6.71 8.58
CA ALA A 61 5.09 6.11 7.47
C ALA A 61 5.73 6.42 6.12
N THR A 62 6.04 7.69 5.84
CA THR A 62 6.72 8.12 4.62
C THR A 62 8.07 7.44 4.47
N ALA A 63 8.87 7.38 5.54
CA ALA A 63 10.17 6.70 5.52
C ALA A 63 10.04 5.20 5.21
N GLY A 64 9.06 4.51 5.81
CA GLY A 64 8.82 3.09 5.56
C GLY A 64 8.38 2.79 4.13
N VAL A 65 7.43 3.58 3.59
CA VAL A 65 6.99 3.44 2.20
C VAL A 65 8.13 3.74 1.22
N LEU A 66 8.90 4.81 1.48
CA LEU A 66 10.03 5.17 0.65
C LEU A 66 11.10 4.07 0.62
N TYR A 67 11.38 3.43 1.75
CA TYR A 67 12.28 2.28 1.82
C TYR A 67 11.81 1.14 0.89
N GLN A 68 10.53 0.78 0.96
CA GLN A 68 9.95 -0.28 0.10
C GLN A 68 10.04 0.10 -1.39
N LEU A 69 9.65 1.32 -1.76
CA LEU A 69 9.72 1.78 -3.16
C LEU A 69 11.16 1.80 -3.69
N LYS A 70 12.13 2.22 -2.86
CA LYS A 70 13.56 2.18 -3.21
C LYS A 70 14.05 0.76 -3.42
N ALA A 71 13.69 -0.18 -2.55
CA ALA A 71 14.06 -1.59 -2.69
C ALA A 71 13.51 -2.19 -4.00
N LEU A 72 12.24 -1.97 -4.31
CA LEU A 72 11.64 -2.39 -5.57
C LEU A 72 12.34 -1.77 -6.78
N ASN A 73 12.61 -0.47 -6.75
CA ASN A 73 13.27 0.24 -7.84
C ASN A 73 14.73 -0.27 -8.05
N GLN A 74 15.49 -0.45 -6.97
CA GLN A 74 16.89 -0.88 -7.01
C GLN A 74 17.06 -2.37 -7.38
N SER A 75 16.09 -3.21 -7.03
CA SER A 75 16.10 -4.64 -7.42
C SER A 75 15.99 -4.86 -8.93
N GLY A 76 15.57 -3.85 -9.69
CA GLY A 76 15.29 -3.97 -11.13
C GLY A 76 13.83 -4.33 -11.45
N LEU A 77 13.01 -4.70 -10.45
CA LEU A 77 11.57 -4.87 -10.62
C LEU A 77 10.90 -3.57 -11.08
N GLY A 78 11.21 -2.44 -10.43
CA GLY A 78 10.52 -1.18 -10.69
C GLY A 78 9.25 -1.00 -9.87
N THR A 79 8.50 0.05 -10.19
CA THR A 79 7.41 0.58 -9.36
C THR A 79 6.13 0.86 -10.17
N ASP A 80 5.98 0.29 -11.37
CA ASP A 80 4.69 0.24 -12.08
C ASP A 80 3.78 -0.77 -11.37
N ILE A 81 3.09 -0.28 -10.33
CA ILE A 81 2.10 -1.02 -9.56
C ILE A 81 0.73 -0.41 -9.89
N ARG A 82 -0.20 -1.25 -10.34
CA ARG A 82 -1.53 -0.86 -10.81
C ARG A 82 -2.60 -1.36 -9.87
N PHE A 83 -3.60 -0.52 -9.66
CA PHE A 83 -4.78 -0.89 -8.90
C PHE A 83 -5.72 -1.74 -9.75
N CYS A 84 -6.09 -2.91 -9.25
CA CYS A 84 -6.95 -3.86 -9.96
C CYS A 84 -8.36 -3.98 -9.35
N GLY A 85 -8.74 -3.04 -8.49
CA GLY A 85 -10.01 -3.09 -7.77
C GLY A 85 -9.90 -3.80 -6.43
N GLY A 86 -11.07 -4.11 -5.87
CA GLY A 86 -11.15 -4.69 -4.54
C GLY A 86 -12.59 -4.83 -4.05
N ARG A 87 -12.74 -5.29 -2.81
CA ARG A 87 -14.03 -5.39 -2.12
C ARG A 87 -13.95 -4.83 -0.71
N VAL A 88 -15.09 -4.38 -0.21
CA VAL A 88 -15.24 -3.79 1.12
C VAL A 88 -16.23 -4.62 1.94
N ASP A 89 -15.78 -5.09 3.10
CA ASP A 89 -16.60 -5.75 4.11
C ASP A 89 -16.82 -4.76 5.26
N VAL A 90 -18.04 -4.27 5.42
CA VAL A 90 -18.38 -3.37 6.54
C VAL A 90 -18.32 -4.15 7.85
N VAL A 91 -17.59 -3.63 8.83
CA VAL A 91 -17.46 -4.23 10.16
C VAL A 91 -18.41 -3.53 11.14
N SER A 92 -18.45 -2.20 11.11
CA SER A 92 -19.35 -1.39 11.91
C SER A 92 -19.67 -0.06 11.22
N ASP A 93 -20.38 0.80 11.92
CA ASP A 93 -20.61 2.20 11.56
C ASP A 93 -19.35 3.09 11.67
N GLN A 94 -18.17 2.52 11.98
CA GLN A 94 -16.90 3.24 12.11
C GLN A 94 -15.74 2.54 11.41
N SER A 95 -15.91 1.31 10.94
CA SER A 95 -14.82 0.53 10.34
C SER A 95 -15.27 -0.46 9.26
N ALA A 96 -14.32 -0.79 8.40
CA ALA A 96 -14.48 -1.79 7.35
C ALA A 96 -13.15 -2.51 7.08
N LEU A 97 -13.20 -3.68 6.47
CA LEU A 97 -12.05 -4.35 5.88
C LEU A 97 -12.08 -4.16 4.36
N CYS A 98 -10.99 -3.65 3.81
CA CYS A 98 -10.82 -3.44 2.37
C CYS A 98 -9.82 -4.46 1.83
N TRP A 99 -10.27 -5.31 0.91
CA TRP A 99 -9.43 -6.23 0.16
C TRP A 99 -9.03 -5.55 -1.12
N VAL A 100 -7.76 -5.13 -1.21
CA VAL A 100 -7.27 -4.26 -2.28
C VAL A 100 -6.28 -5.05 -3.12
N THR A 101 -6.60 -5.22 -4.41
CA THR A 101 -5.77 -5.99 -5.34
C THR A 101 -4.90 -5.06 -6.16
N PHE A 102 -3.63 -5.40 -6.25
CA PHE A 102 -2.63 -4.71 -7.04
C PHE A 102 -1.97 -5.67 -8.02
N GLU A 103 -1.42 -5.14 -9.11
CA GLU A 103 -0.55 -5.85 -10.04
C GLU A 103 0.73 -5.03 -10.24
N ILE A 104 1.90 -5.66 -10.12
CA ILE A 104 3.16 -5.04 -10.54
C ILE A 104 3.52 -5.49 -11.94
N LYS A 105 4.02 -4.55 -12.74
CA LYS A 105 4.60 -4.79 -14.06
C LYS A 105 6.11 -4.56 -13.99
N PRO A 106 6.91 -5.63 -13.88
CA PRO A 106 8.34 -5.51 -13.81
C PRO A 106 8.92 -4.78 -15.03
N ARG A 107 10.00 -4.00 -14.82
CA ARG A 107 10.77 -3.38 -15.91
C ARG A 107 11.63 -4.37 -16.69
N THR A 108 11.77 -5.59 -16.17
CA THR A 108 12.51 -6.68 -16.79
C THR A 108 11.55 -7.68 -17.44
N ASP A 109 12.03 -8.35 -18.48
CA ASP A 109 11.40 -9.49 -19.13
C ASP A 109 11.67 -10.83 -18.42
N LYS A 110 12.61 -10.87 -17.47
CA LYS A 110 12.98 -12.09 -16.72
C LYS A 110 11.92 -12.55 -15.72
N ILE A 111 11.05 -11.63 -15.29
CA ILE A 111 10.04 -11.88 -14.27
C ILE A 111 8.70 -11.43 -14.82
N GLU A 112 7.76 -12.37 -14.87
CA GLU A 112 6.39 -12.09 -15.28
C GLU A 112 5.69 -11.15 -14.27
N ALA A 113 4.76 -10.34 -14.78
CA ALA A 113 3.86 -9.56 -13.94
C ALA A 113 3.09 -10.47 -12.97
N TRP A 114 2.78 -9.95 -11.79
CA TRP A 114 1.96 -10.69 -10.83
C TRP A 114 1.07 -9.75 -10.02
N SER A 115 -0.03 -10.32 -9.54
CA SER A 115 -0.98 -9.62 -8.69
C SER A 115 -0.96 -10.15 -7.26
N TRP A 116 -1.34 -9.33 -6.30
CA TRP A 116 -1.56 -9.72 -4.91
C TRP A 116 -2.73 -8.93 -4.33
N THR A 117 -3.31 -9.45 -3.25
CA THR A 117 -4.33 -8.75 -2.48
C THR A 117 -3.83 -8.50 -1.07
N ASN A 118 -3.83 -7.23 -0.66
CA ASN A 118 -3.63 -6.82 0.72
C ASN A 118 -4.98 -6.58 1.39
N VAL A 119 -5.04 -6.77 2.70
CA VAL A 119 -6.22 -6.44 3.51
C VAL A 119 -5.91 -5.20 4.34
N TYR A 120 -6.70 -4.15 4.19
CA TYR A 120 -6.55 -2.92 4.96
C TYR A 120 -7.72 -2.75 5.93
N GLY A 121 -7.41 -2.39 7.18
CA GLY A 121 -8.40 -1.93 8.14
C GLY A 121 -8.72 -0.46 7.91
N PHE A 122 -9.92 -0.16 7.45
CA PHE A 122 -10.42 1.20 7.33
C PHE A 122 -11.04 1.67 8.64
N ARG A 123 -10.74 2.89 9.07
CA ARG A 123 -11.43 3.56 10.17
C ARG A 123 -11.79 4.99 9.84
N VAL A 124 -12.99 5.39 10.24
CA VAL A 124 -13.46 6.78 10.14
C VAL A 124 -12.59 7.69 11.00
N GLN A 125 -12.18 8.81 10.42
CA GLN A 125 -11.50 9.89 11.12
C GLN A 125 -11.88 11.20 10.45
N ALA A 126 -12.61 12.04 11.17
CA ALA A 126 -13.02 13.34 10.67
C ALA A 126 -11.83 14.32 10.57
N GLY A 127 -11.93 15.28 9.65
CA GLY A 127 -10.98 16.40 9.55
C GLY A 127 -9.64 16.05 8.90
N ARG A 128 -9.57 14.96 8.11
CA ARG A 128 -8.36 14.62 7.35
C ARG A 128 -8.10 15.64 6.25
N SER A 129 -6.83 16.00 6.07
CA SER A 129 -6.38 16.97 5.08
C SER A 129 -6.56 16.52 3.62
N ASN A 130 -6.67 15.21 3.39
CA ASN A 130 -6.86 14.63 2.06
C ASN A 130 -8.33 14.56 1.62
N GLY A 131 -9.26 15.11 2.41
CA GLY A 131 -10.69 15.16 2.09
C GLY A 131 -11.43 13.82 2.20
N LEU A 132 -10.76 12.76 2.69
CA LEU A 132 -11.39 11.47 2.95
C LEU A 132 -11.99 11.41 4.35
N GLU A 133 -13.06 10.63 4.48
CA GLU A 133 -13.78 10.39 5.75
C GLU A 133 -13.03 9.45 6.71
N GLY A 134 -11.87 8.93 6.30
CA GLY A 134 -11.08 7.98 7.09
C GLY A 134 -9.79 7.56 6.40
N GLY A 135 -9.13 6.56 6.96
CA GLY A 135 -7.86 6.04 6.46
C GLY A 135 -7.55 4.65 6.99
N TRP A 136 -6.34 4.17 6.70
CA TRP A 136 -5.89 2.85 7.09
C TRP A 136 -5.34 2.86 8.51
N GLU A 137 -5.95 2.10 9.40
CA GLU A 137 -5.39 1.83 10.73
C GLU A 137 -4.44 0.64 10.72
N SER A 138 -4.58 -0.27 9.75
CA SER A 138 -3.73 -1.44 9.62
C SER A 138 -3.70 -2.01 8.19
N SER A 139 -2.70 -2.86 7.92
CA SER A 139 -2.66 -3.70 6.71
C SER A 139 -2.13 -5.11 7.01
N ASN A 140 -2.67 -6.12 6.35
CA ASN A 140 -2.00 -7.42 6.16
C ASN A 140 -1.49 -7.50 4.71
N ALA A 141 -0.18 -7.69 4.57
CA ALA A 141 0.55 -7.72 3.30
C ALA A 141 1.23 -9.07 3.04
N ASP A 142 0.72 -10.16 3.61
CA ASP A 142 1.34 -11.50 3.49
C ASP A 142 1.47 -11.94 2.03
N GLN A 143 0.45 -11.68 1.19
CA GLN A 143 0.51 -12.02 -0.23
C GLN A 143 1.52 -11.18 -1.00
N GLU A 144 1.62 -9.88 -0.70
CA GLU A 144 2.59 -8.98 -1.32
C GLU A 144 4.01 -9.47 -1.06
N ILE A 145 4.35 -9.59 0.23
CA ILE A 145 5.71 -9.91 0.65
C ILE A 145 6.06 -11.35 0.31
N GLY A 146 5.12 -12.30 0.44
CA GLY A 146 5.33 -13.69 0.03
C GLY A 146 5.68 -13.80 -1.46
N LYS A 147 4.85 -13.22 -2.33
CA LYS A 147 5.09 -13.27 -3.79
C LYS A 147 6.33 -12.50 -4.22
N LEU A 148 6.67 -11.41 -3.51
CA LEU A 148 7.90 -10.66 -3.73
C LEU A 148 9.13 -11.52 -3.42
N LEU A 149 9.15 -12.18 -2.27
CA LEU A 149 10.28 -13.01 -1.83
C LEU A 149 10.45 -14.29 -2.64
N GLU A 150 9.39 -14.83 -3.24
CA GLU A 150 9.51 -15.92 -4.24
C GLU A 150 10.33 -15.51 -5.46
N ARG A 151 10.31 -14.23 -5.83
CA ARG A 151 10.92 -13.69 -7.06
C ARG A 151 12.28 -13.05 -6.79
N VAL A 152 12.41 -12.34 -5.68
CA VAL A 152 13.64 -11.68 -5.25
C VAL A 152 13.87 -11.96 -3.75
N PRO A 153 14.37 -13.17 -3.39
CA PRO A 153 14.46 -13.61 -1.99
C PRO A 153 15.28 -12.69 -1.08
N ASP A 154 16.30 -12.03 -1.63
CA ASP A 154 17.22 -11.16 -0.89
C ASP A 154 16.99 -9.66 -1.20
N ILE A 155 15.79 -9.25 -1.61
CA ILE A 155 15.51 -7.86 -2.02
C ILE A 155 15.94 -6.82 -0.96
N TYR A 156 15.72 -7.11 0.33
CA TYR A 156 16.10 -6.23 1.44
C TYR A 156 17.59 -6.26 1.81
N LYS A 157 18.36 -7.15 1.17
CA LYS A 157 19.82 -7.22 1.26
C LYS A 157 20.50 -6.79 -0.05
N GLY A 158 19.76 -6.18 -0.98
CA GLY A 158 20.26 -5.73 -2.27
C GLY A 158 20.15 -6.75 -3.41
N GLY A 159 19.30 -7.76 -3.27
CA GLY A 159 19.00 -8.71 -4.34
C GLY A 159 18.39 -8.03 -5.57
N THR A 160 18.77 -8.50 -6.76
CA THR A 160 18.35 -7.95 -8.05
C THR A 160 17.86 -9.03 -9.00
N VAL A 161 17.12 -8.62 -10.03
CA VAL A 161 16.53 -9.47 -11.09
C VAL A 161 17.44 -9.66 -12.30
#